data_AF-A0A498D4X9-F1
#
_entry.id   AF-A0A498D4X9-F1
#
_cell.length_a   1.000
_cell.length_b   1.000
_cell.length_c   1.000
_cell.angle_alpha   90.00
_cell.angle_beta   90.00
_cell.angle_gamma   90.00
#
_symmetry.space_group_name_H-M   'P 1'
#
loop_
_entity.id
_entity.type
_entity.pdbx_description
1 polymer ?
#
loop_
_entity_poly.entity_id
_entity_poly.type
_entity_poly.pdbx_seq_one_letter_code
_entity_poly.pdbx_strand_id
1 'polypeptide(L)'
;MNEEASVLPPSLSHRTALRYHDEQLMQCFVGEEKYQHYYQNAFSQLTATKHVAGINWGAFVFGVIWLFYRKMYGYGTLVVALLVTLSILENMFKFEAKGVGIAVSVSLGLVGNSLYKKFVEQKIAKVRRQLSASDLNQALEQAGGTNLGLAWVLLAFIFVAVFIAHFA
;
A
#
# COMPACT_ATOMS: atom_id res chain seq x y z
N MET A 1 9.91 -38.59 -25.60
CA MET A 1 11.12 -37.80 -25.29
C MET A 1 10.70 -36.35 -25.44
N ASN A 2 10.37 -35.69 -24.33
CA ASN A 2 9.99 -34.28 -24.37
C ASN A 2 11.28 -33.48 -24.53
N GLU A 3 11.36 -32.69 -25.61
CA GLU A 3 12.34 -31.63 -25.74
C GLU A 3 12.11 -30.63 -24.61
N GLU A 4 12.88 -30.74 -23.53
CA GLU A 4 13.20 -29.59 -22.70
C GLU A 4 13.95 -28.60 -23.60
N ALA A 5 13.20 -27.74 -24.28
CA ALA A 5 13.75 -26.56 -24.89
C ALA A 5 14.52 -25.81 -23.80
N SER A 6 15.84 -25.78 -23.93
CA SER A 6 16.75 -24.96 -23.13
C SER A 6 16.31 -23.50 -23.26
N VAL A 7 15.43 -23.05 -22.36
CA VAL A 7 15.04 -21.65 -22.26
C VAL A 7 16.22 -20.92 -21.65
N LEU A 8 17.18 -20.54 -22.51
CA LEU A 8 18.29 -19.68 -22.12
C LEU A 8 17.74 -18.47 -21.37
N PRO A 9 18.29 -18.14 -20.18
CA PRO A 9 17.81 -16.99 -19.43
C PRO A 9 17.99 -15.71 -20.26
N PRO A 10 17.06 -14.74 -20.14
CA PRO A 10 17.12 -13.50 -20.90
C PRO A 10 18.46 -12.78 -20.69
N SER A 11 18.95 -12.14 -21.77
CA SER A 11 20.22 -11.41 -21.76
C SER A 11 20.22 -10.30 -20.69
N LEU A 12 21.41 -9.94 -20.21
CA LEU A 12 21.57 -8.88 -19.21
C LEU A 12 20.93 -7.56 -19.67
N SER A 13 21.11 -7.19 -20.95
CA SER A 13 20.51 -5.99 -21.54
C SER A 13 18.98 -6.03 -21.52
N HIS A 14 18.38 -7.18 -21.84
CA HIS A 14 16.93 -7.34 -21.81
C HIS A 14 16.37 -7.24 -20.39
N ARG A 15 17.04 -7.86 -19.40
CA ARG A 15 16.65 -7.72 -17.98
C ARG A 15 16.73 -6.29 -17.48
N THR A 16 17.77 -5.55 -17.85
CA THR A 16 17.92 -4.14 -17.49
C THR A 16 16.82 -3.29 -18.10
N ALA A 17 16.48 -3.53 -19.37
CA ALA A 17 15.40 -2.81 -20.06
C ALA A 17 14.03 -3.07 -19.42
N LEU A 18 13.71 -4.33 -19.08
CA LEU A 18 12.47 -4.69 -18.40
C LEU A 18 12.38 -4.03 -17.02
N ARG A 19 13.46 -4.09 -16.24
CA ARG A 19 13.51 -3.47 -14.92
C ARG A 19 13.32 -1.95 -15.00
N TYR A 20 13.99 -1.29 -15.95
CA TYR A 20 13.85 0.15 -16.16
C TYR A 20 12.41 0.52 -16.49
N HIS A 21 11.76 -0.25 -17.37
CA HIS A 21 10.36 -0.05 -17.70
C HIS A 21 9.43 -0.25 -16.48
N ASP A 22 9.64 -1.29 -15.68
CA ASP A 22 8.85 -1.53 -14.46
C ASP A 22 9.03 -0.39 -13.44
N GLU A 23 10.25 0.13 -13.26
CA GLU A 23 10.53 1.27 -12.39
C GLU A 23 9.79 2.54 -12.87
N GLN A 24 9.70 2.79 -14.18
CA GLN A 24 8.92 3.91 -14.74
C GLN A 24 7.42 3.77 -14.45
N LEU A 25 6.84 2.58 -14.62
CA LEU A 25 5.42 2.36 -14.31
C LEU A 25 5.13 2.57 -12.82
N MET A 26 6.06 2.15 -11.95
CA MET A 26 5.96 2.41 -10.51
C MET A 26 6.07 3.91 -10.20
N GLN A 27 6.94 4.65 -10.90
CA GLN A 27 7.06 6.11 -10.75
C GLN A 27 5.76 6.81 -11.13
N CYS A 28 5.17 6.51 -12.28
CA CYS A 28 3.88 7.07 -12.69
C CYS A 28 2.78 6.78 -11.67
N PHE A 29 2.72 5.55 -11.15
CA PHE A 29 1.68 5.17 -10.19
C PHE A 29 1.89 5.77 -8.79
N VAL A 30 3.11 5.73 -8.25
CA VAL A 30 3.42 6.17 -6.87
C VAL A 30 3.52 7.70 -6.80
N GLY A 31 3.88 8.35 -7.91
CA GLY A 31 4.32 9.73 -8.01
C GLY A 31 5.84 9.80 -7.98
N GLU A 32 6.42 10.50 -8.95
CA GLU A 32 7.87 10.54 -9.25
C GLU A 32 8.72 10.86 -8.01
N GLU A 33 8.49 12.01 -7.37
CA GLU A 33 9.27 12.46 -6.21
C GLU A 33 9.21 11.46 -5.05
N LYS A 34 8.01 10.95 -4.74
CA LYS A 34 7.80 10.00 -3.63
C LYS A 34 8.49 8.66 -3.92
N TYR A 35 8.46 8.25 -5.19
CA TYR A 35 9.13 7.03 -5.62
C TYR A 35 10.64 7.15 -5.49
N GLN A 36 11.24 8.13 -6.15
CA GLN A 36 12.70 8.31 -6.19
C GLN A 36 13.28 8.52 -4.79
N HIS A 37 12.63 9.32 -3.94
CA HIS A 37 13.18 9.66 -2.63
C HIS A 37 12.97 8.57 -1.55
N TYR A 38 11.96 7.70 -1.70
CA TYR A 38 11.61 6.74 -0.64
C TYR A 38 11.27 5.36 -1.18
N TYR A 39 10.23 5.24 -2.03
CA TYR A 39 9.70 3.92 -2.38
C TYR A 39 10.63 3.09 -3.26
N GLN A 40 11.51 3.68 -4.06
CA GLN A 40 12.47 2.94 -4.87
C GLN A 40 13.41 2.11 -3.98
N ASN A 41 13.97 2.72 -2.94
CA ASN A 41 14.84 2.02 -1.99
C ASN A 41 14.06 1.05 -1.08
N ALA A 42 12.83 1.41 -0.68
CA ALA A 42 12.01 0.49 0.11
C ALA A 42 11.62 -0.74 -0.72
N PHE A 43 11.25 -0.56 -1.99
CA PHE A 43 10.79 -1.65 -2.86
C PHE A 43 11.93 -2.55 -3.32
N SER A 44 13.13 -2.01 -3.57
CA SER A 44 14.30 -2.80 -3.98
C SER A 44 14.76 -3.79 -2.91
N GLN A 45 14.49 -3.49 -1.63
CA GLN A 45 14.80 -4.36 -0.50
C GLN A 45 13.82 -5.52 -0.33
N LEU A 46 12.66 -5.48 -1.00
CA LEU A 46 11.64 -6.52 -0.90
C LEU A 46 11.89 -7.60 -1.93
N THR A 47 12.13 -8.82 -1.44
CA THR A 47 12.41 -10.00 -2.27
C THR A 47 11.40 -11.11 -1.97
N ALA A 48 11.47 -12.22 -2.71
CA ALA A 48 10.62 -13.39 -2.44
C ALA A 48 10.81 -13.95 -1.01
N THR A 49 11.98 -13.74 -0.40
CA THR A 49 12.31 -14.21 0.95
C THR A 49 12.29 -13.10 2.01
N LYS A 50 12.35 -11.83 1.59
CA LYS A 50 12.34 -10.66 2.48
C LYS A 50 11.05 -9.85 2.29
N HIS A 51 10.14 -10.02 3.25
CA HIS A 51 8.80 -9.41 3.23
C HIS A 51 8.69 -8.11 4.02
N VAL A 52 9.78 -7.55 4.53
CA VAL A 52 9.79 -6.28 5.28
C VAL A 52 10.93 -5.41 4.77
N ALA A 53 10.68 -4.11 4.59
CA ALA A 53 11.68 -3.15 4.13
C ALA A 53 11.56 -1.85 4.91
N GLY A 54 12.31 -1.74 6.00
CA GLY A 54 12.26 -0.60 6.91
C GLY A 54 10.87 -0.38 7.52
N ILE A 55 10.71 0.74 8.23
CA ILE A 55 9.43 1.16 8.79
C ILE A 55 8.77 2.15 7.81
N ASN A 56 7.50 1.90 7.49
CA ASN A 56 6.65 2.88 6.84
C ASN A 56 6.07 3.83 7.89
N TRP A 57 6.73 4.99 8.07
CA TRP A 57 6.31 6.00 9.04
C TRP A 57 4.90 6.53 8.80
N GLY A 58 4.48 6.66 7.54
CA GLY A 58 3.12 7.09 7.21
C GLY A 58 2.08 6.08 7.71
N ALA A 59 2.31 4.80 7.45
CA ALA A 59 1.44 3.71 7.90
C ALA A 59 1.46 3.55 9.43
N PHE A 60 2.63 3.72 10.06
CA PHE A 60 2.78 3.63 11.50
C PHE A 60 2.00 4.71 12.25
N VAL A 61 2.20 5.98 11.85
CA VAL A 61 1.63 7.14 12.56
C VAL A 61 0.17 7.36 12.18
N PHE A 62 -0.16 7.28 10.89
CA PHE A 62 -1.50 7.61 10.40
C PHE A 62 -2.40 6.38 10.20
N GLY A 63 -1.87 5.16 10.37
CA GLY A 63 -2.64 3.92 10.35
C GLY A 63 -3.53 3.80 9.11
N VAL A 64 -4.84 3.65 9.35
CA VAL A 64 -5.83 3.51 8.27
C VAL A 64 -5.91 4.75 7.38
N ILE A 65 -5.67 5.96 7.89
CA ILE A 65 -5.68 7.19 7.09
C ILE A 65 -4.64 7.09 5.97
N TRP A 66 -3.45 6.53 6.25
CA TRP A 66 -2.42 6.33 5.23
C TRP A 66 -2.87 5.37 4.12
N LEU A 67 -3.62 4.31 4.47
CA LEU A 67 -4.18 3.38 3.48
C LEU A 67 -5.13 4.11 2.52
N PHE A 68 -6.05 4.92 3.04
CA PHE A 68 -6.97 5.71 2.21
C PHE A 68 -6.24 6.81 1.43
N TYR A 69 -5.27 7.49 2.05
CA TYR A 69 -4.42 8.48 1.39
C TYR A 69 -3.70 7.90 0.16
N ARG A 70 -3.17 6.67 0.25
CA ARG A 70 -2.50 5.95 -0.86
C ARG A 70 -3.45 5.17 -1.76
N LYS A 71 -4.75 5.47 -1.69
CA LYS A 71 -5.83 4.85 -2.48
C LYS A 71 -5.96 3.33 -2.32
N MET A 72 -5.45 2.77 -1.21
CA MET A 72 -5.63 1.37 -0.83
C MET A 72 -6.98 1.17 -0.13
N TYR A 73 -8.07 1.63 -0.76
CA TYR A 73 -9.40 1.69 -0.14
C TYR A 73 -9.92 0.32 0.32
N GLY A 74 -9.64 -0.75 -0.44
CA GLY A 74 -10.00 -2.11 -0.05
C GLY A 74 -9.31 -2.54 1.25
N TYR A 75 -7.99 -2.38 1.34
CA TYR A 75 -7.23 -2.70 2.56
C TYR A 75 -7.65 -1.80 3.73
N GLY A 76 -7.84 -0.50 3.49
CA GLY A 76 -8.32 0.44 4.51
C GLY A 76 -9.68 0.03 5.08
N THR A 77 -10.63 -0.33 4.21
CA THR A 77 -11.97 -0.78 4.63
C THR A 77 -11.90 -2.07 5.43
N LEU A 78 -11.05 -3.03 5.05
CA LEU A 78 -10.85 -4.27 5.81
C LEU A 78 -10.30 -4.01 7.21
N VAL A 79 -9.33 -3.10 7.34
CA VAL A 79 -8.78 -2.72 8.65
C VAL A 79 -9.83 -2.01 9.51
N VAL A 80 -10.63 -1.10 8.94
CA VAL A 80 -11.74 -0.45 9.66
C VAL A 80 -12.76 -1.48 10.12
N ALA A 81 -13.17 -2.40 9.24
CA ALA A 81 -14.14 -3.45 9.58
C ALA A 81 -13.62 -4.35 10.70
N LEU A 82 -12.34 -4.71 10.68
CA LEU A 82 -11.69 -5.46 11.76
C LEU A 82 -11.74 -4.69 13.08
N LEU A 83 -11.35 -3.41 13.09
CA LEU A 83 -11.36 -2.57 14.30
C LEU A 83 -12.77 -2.43 14.87
N VAL A 84 -13.76 -2.14 14.02
CA VAL A 84 -15.18 -2.04 14.43
C VAL A 84 -15.68 -3.36 15.01
N THR A 85 -15.33 -4.49 14.37
CA THR A 85 -15.71 -5.82 14.86
C THR A 85 -15.12 -6.08 16.25
N LEU A 86 -13.83 -5.78 16.45
CA LEU A 86 -13.17 -5.93 17.74
C LEU A 86 -13.84 -5.05 18.81
N SER A 87 -14.16 -3.80 18.49
CA SER A 87 -14.87 -2.90 19.42
C SER A 87 -16.26 -3.42 19.80
N ILE A 88 -17.01 -4.00 18.87
CA ILE A 88 -18.30 -4.63 19.16
C ILE A 88 -18.12 -5.82 20.10
N LEU A 89 -17.14 -6.69 19.85
CA LEU A 89 -16.86 -7.86 20.68
C LEU A 89 -16.43 -7.47 22.10
N GLU A 90 -15.55 -6.48 22.24
CA GLU A 90 -15.15 -5.91 23.54
C GLU A 90 -16.38 -5.46 24.34
N ASN A 91 -17.30 -4.73 23.70
CA ASN A 91 -18.53 -4.29 24.34
C ASN A 91 -19.52 -5.43 24.65
N MET A 92 -19.61 -6.45 23.79
CA MET A 92 -20.50 -7.61 23.99
C MET A 92 -20.03 -8.50 25.14
N PHE A 93 -18.74 -8.80 25.19
CA PHE A 93 -18.15 -9.72 26.16
C PHE A 93 -17.56 -9.02 27.39
N LYS A 94 -17.64 -7.68 27.43
CA LYS A 94 -17.20 -6.84 28.57
C LYS A 94 -15.73 -7.07 28.95
N PHE A 95 -14.86 -7.22 27.96
CA PHE A 95 -13.40 -7.25 28.15
C PHE A 95 -12.75 -6.00 27.52
N GLU A 96 -11.53 -5.69 27.96
CA GLU A 96 -10.77 -4.54 27.46
C GLU A 96 -9.60 -5.02 26.58
N ALA A 97 -9.60 -4.69 25.29
CA ALA A 97 -8.47 -5.02 24.41
C ALA A 97 -7.47 -3.85 24.33
N LYS A 98 -6.87 -3.51 25.48
CA LYS A 98 -5.88 -2.43 25.55
C LYS A 98 -4.72 -2.70 24.60
N GLY A 99 -4.38 -1.69 23.79
CA GLY A 99 -3.24 -1.74 22.88
C GLY A 99 -3.52 -2.32 21.50
N VAL A 100 -4.75 -2.77 21.18
CA VAL A 100 -5.10 -3.21 19.81
C VAL A 100 -4.78 -2.14 18.76
N GLY A 101 -5.10 -0.87 19.03
CA GLY A 101 -4.77 0.23 18.13
C GLY A 101 -3.26 0.36 17.88
N ILE A 102 -2.45 0.26 18.94
CA ILE A 102 -0.98 0.31 18.86
C ILE A 102 -0.46 -0.90 18.07
N ALA A 103 -0.97 -2.10 18.36
CA ALA A 103 -0.60 -3.32 17.65
C ALA A 103 -0.90 -3.21 16.14
N VAL A 104 -2.06 -2.65 15.76
CA VAL A 104 -2.42 -2.41 14.37
C VAL A 104 -1.49 -1.37 13.73
N SER A 105 -1.21 -0.25 14.40
CA SER A 105 -0.27 0.77 13.91
C SER A 105 1.15 0.24 13.72
N VAL A 106 1.70 -0.47 14.70
CA VAL A 106 3.02 -1.12 14.58
C VAL A 106 3.03 -2.11 13.43
N SER A 107 2.01 -2.97 13.35
CA SER A 107 1.89 -3.96 12.26
C SER A 107 1.90 -3.27 10.90
N LEU A 108 1.05 -2.26 10.71
CA LEU A 108 1.00 -1.46 9.48
C LEU A 108 2.32 -0.73 9.20
N GLY A 109 3.01 -0.24 10.23
CA GLY A 109 4.34 0.37 10.11
C GLY A 109 5.37 -0.61 9.54
N LEU A 110 5.39 -1.85 10.04
CA LEU A 110 6.34 -2.88 9.62
C LEU A 110 6.01 -3.42 8.22
N VAL A 111 4.74 -3.75 7.95
CA VAL A 111 4.36 -4.38 6.67
C VAL A 111 3.91 -3.40 5.60
N GLY A 112 3.78 -2.12 5.92
CA GLY A 112 3.17 -1.11 5.05
C GLY A 112 3.86 -0.98 3.69
N ASN A 113 5.21 -0.99 3.67
CA ASN A 113 5.96 -0.93 2.40
C ASN A 113 5.69 -2.15 1.51
N SER A 114 5.63 -3.33 2.11
CA SER A 114 5.37 -4.58 1.39
C SER A 114 3.94 -4.67 0.90
N LEU A 115 2.98 -4.28 1.74
CA LEU A 115 1.58 -4.18 1.40
C LEU A 115 1.38 -3.22 0.23
N TYR A 116 2.00 -2.05 0.29
CA TYR A 116 1.88 -1.05 -0.77
C TYR A 116 2.57 -1.48 -2.07
N LYS A 117 3.76 -2.07 -2.02
CA LYS A 117 4.42 -2.63 -3.22
C LYS A 117 3.53 -3.63 -3.93
N LYS A 118 2.99 -4.60 -3.18
CA LYS A 118 2.09 -5.62 -3.73
C LYS A 118 0.84 -4.99 -4.34
N PHE A 119 0.24 -4.01 -3.67
CA PHE A 119 -0.90 -3.26 -4.20
C PHE A 119 -0.57 -2.55 -5.52
N VAL A 120 0.56 -1.83 -5.57
CA VAL A 120 1.04 -1.11 -6.75
C VAL A 120 1.22 -2.07 -7.93
N GLU A 121 1.95 -3.17 -7.72
CA GLU A 121 2.21 -4.19 -8.75
C GLU A 121 0.91 -4.78 -9.30
N GLN A 122 -0.01 -5.18 -8.41
CA GLN A 122 -1.31 -5.74 -8.82
C GLN A 122 -2.15 -4.72 -9.59
N LYS A 123 -2.15 -3.46 -9.17
CA LYS A 123 -2.94 -2.41 -9.81
C LYS A 123 -2.36 -2.06 -11.18
N ILE A 124 -1.03 -1.89 -11.29
CA ILE A 124 -0.34 -1.66 -12.57
C ILE A 124 -0.61 -2.81 -13.54
N ALA A 125 -0.44 -4.06 -13.09
CA ALA A 125 -0.71 -5.24 -13.93
C ALA A 125 -2.16 -5.28 -14.42
N LYS A 126 -3.12 -4.87 -13.60
CA LYS A 126 -4.54 -4.77 -13.99
C LYS A 126 -4.76 -3.69 -15.04
N VAL A 127 -4.22 -2.47 -14.83
CA VAL A 127 -4.40 -1.35 -15.77
C VAL A 127 -3.73 -1.66 -17.12
N ARG A 128 -2.50 -2.21 -17.11
CA ARG A 128 -1.74 -2.57 -18.32
C ARG A 128 -2.46 -3.60 -19.21
N ARG A 129 -3.27 -4.49 -18.62
CA ARG A 129 -4.06 -5.47 -19.39
C ARG A 129 -5.25 -4.87 -20.11
N GLN A 130 -5.67 -3.65 -19.75
CA GLN A 130 -6.91 -3.04 -20.22
C GLN A 130 -6.69 -1.86 -21.17
N LEU A 131 -5.46 -1.35 -21.28
CA LEU A 131 -5.16 -0.12 -21.99
C LEU A 131 -3.99 -0.27 -22.97
N SER A 132 -4.02 0.53 -24.04
CA SER A 132 -2.91 0.78 -24.96
C SER A 132 -1.77 1.53 -24.27
N ALA A 133 -0.55 1.38 -24.80
CA ALA A 133 0.65 2.01 -24.24
C ALA A 133 0.57 3.55 -24.18
N SER A 134 -0.14 4.18 -25.13
CA SER A 134 -0.43 5.62 -25.19
C SER A 134 -1.09 6.15 -23.91
N ASP A 135 -2.09 5.42 -23.40
CA ASP A 135 -2.99 5.91 -22.35
C ASP A 135 -2.62 5.36 -20.97
N LEU A 136 -1.65 4.44 -20.94
CA LEU A 136 -1.26 3.71 -19.74
C LEU A 136 -0.73 4.64 -18.65
N ASN A 137 0.20 5.54 -18.97
CA ASN A 137 0.84 6.39 -17.96
C ASN A 137 -0.17 7.32 -17.28
N GLN A 138 -1.03 7.98 -18.06
CA GLN A 138 -2.09 8.84 -17.52
C GLN A 138 -3.07 8.05 -16.65
N ALA A 139 -3.45 6.84 -17.07
CA ALA A 139 -4.32 5.99 -16.27
C ALA A 139 -3.65 5.50 -14.97
N LEU A 140 -2.34 5.23 -14.97
CA LEU A 140 -1.59 4.87 -13.78
C LEU A 140 -1.50 6.02 -12.78
N GLU A 141 -1.25 7.24 -13.24
CA GLU A 141 -1.24 8.44 -12.40
C GLU A 141 -2.60 8.68 -11.74
N GLN A 142 -3.69 8.50 -12.49
CA GLN A 142 -5.05 8.63 -11.96
C GLN A 142 -5.41 7.50 -10.98
N ALA A 143 -5.03 6.26 -11.30
CA ALA A 143 -5.31 5.09 -10.46
C ALA A 143 -4.46 5.09 -9.17
N GLY A 144 -3.26 5.65 -9.24
CA GLY A 144 -2.31 5.80 -8.15
C GLY A 144 -2.33 7.19 -7.53
N GLY A 145 -1.16 7.71 -7.19
CA GLY A 145 -1.01 8.99 -6.51
C GLY A 145 -1.62 8.99 -5.11
N THR A 146 -2.21 10.12 -4.73
CA THR A 146 -2.67 10.35 -3.35
C THR A 146 -4.01 11.06 -3.30
N ASN A 147 -4.81 10.81 -2.25
CA ASN A 147 -6.07 11.50 -2.00
C ASN A 147 -6.01 12.29 -0.68
N LEU A 148 -5.53 13.53 -0.76
CA LEU A 148 -5.37 14.42 0.41
C LEU A 148 -6.71 14.83 1.02
N GLY A 149 -7.71 15.13 0.19
CA GLY A 149 -9.03 15.52 0.67
C GLY A 149 -9.63 14.44 1.56
N LEU A 150 -9.59 13.18 1.11
CA LEU A 150 -10.08 12.06 1.92
C LEU A 150 -9.26 11.83 3.19
N ALA A 151 -7.94 12.03 3.13
CA ALA A 151 -7.09 11.92 4.32
C ALA A 151 -7.49 12.93 5.41
N TRP A 152 -7.72 14.19 5.02
CA TRP A 152 -8.16 15.25 5.94
C TRP A 152 -9.56 15.00 6.50
N VAL A 153 -10.49 14.53 5.66
CA VAL A 153 -11.84 14.17 6.10
C VAL A 153 -11.79 13.06 7.15
N LEU A 154 -11.00 12.01 6.92
CA LEU A 154 -10.84 10.91 7.88
C LEU A 154 -10.16 11.37 9.17
N LEU A 155 -9.15 12.24 9.07
CA LEU A 155 -8.48 12.79 10.24
C LEU A 155 -9.44 13.62 11.10
N ALA A 156 -10.21 14.53 10.47
CA ALA A 156 -11.21 15.34 11.16
C ALA A 156 -12.30 14.48 11.81
N PHE A 157 -12.77 13.44 11.09
CA PHE A 157 -13.75 12.49 11.62
C PHE A 157 -13.24 11.76 12.87
N ILE A 158 -12.02 11.21 12.82
CA ILE A 158 -11.41 10.53 13.97
C ILE A 158 -11.22 11.50 15.14
N PHE A 159 -10.76 12.73 14.87
CA PHE A 159 -10.60 13.75 15.91
C PHE A 159 -11.92 14.06 16.61
N VAL A 160 -12.99 14.30 15.85
CA VAL A 160 -14.33 14.57 16.40
C VAL A 160 -14.85 13.36 17.20
N ALA A 161 -14.68 12.14 16.69
CA ALA A 161 -15.11 10.93 17.39
C ALA A 161 -14.39 10.75 18.73
N VAL A 162 -13.07 10.96 18.76
CA VAL A 162 -12.27 10.90 19.99
C VAL A 162 -12.67 12.02 20.95
N PHE A 163 -12.88 13.24 20.45
CA PHE A 163 -13.31 14.37 21.26
C PHE A 163 -14.65 14.09 21.95
N ILE A 164 -15.65 13.63 21.20
CA ILE A 164 -16.97 13.25 21.76
C ILE A 164 -16.81 12.15 22.80
N ALA A 165 -16.01 11.11 22.52
CA ALA A 165 -15.85 9.99 23.43
C ALA A 165 -15.20 10.35 24.78
N HIS A 166 -14.46 11.46 24.87
CA HIS A 166 -13.72 11.85 26.09
C HIS A 166 -14.26 13.11 26.77
N PHE A 167 -14.94 14.00 26.06
CA PHE A 167 -15.29 15.34 26.55
C PHE A 167 -16.79 15.69 26.46
N ALA A 168 -17.61 14.87 25.80
CA ALA A 168 -19.07 15.04 25.74
C ALA A 168 -19.77 14.05 26.67
#